data_AF-A0A1I7XVK9-F1
#
_entry.id   AF-A0A1I7XVK9-F1
#
_cell.length_a   1.000
_cell.length_b   1.000
_cell.length_c   1.000
_cell.angle_alpha   90.00
_cell.angle_beta   90.00
_cell.angle_gamma   90.00
#
_symmetry.space_group_name_H-M   'P 1'
#
loop_
_entity.id
_entity.type
_entity.pdbx_description
1 polymer ?
#
loop_
_entity_poly.entity_id
_entity_poly.type
_entity_poly.pdbx_seq_one_letter_code
_entity_poly.pdbx_strand_id
1 'polypeptide(L)'
;MVGTNRSDGVVDMSMLEFSIRDDLDRTAPRAMCVLRPLKVVITNYPEGQVEQLELPRHPKEDMGVRALPFAREIYIDRDDFME
;
A
#
# COMPACT_ATOMS: atom_id res chain seq x y z
N MET A 1 -20.54 -14.17 -3.48
CA MET A 1 -21.81 -13.93 -4.20
C MET A 1 -22.93 -14.55 -3.39
N VAL A 2 -23.88 -13.75 -2.91
CA VAL A 2 -25.11 -14.29 -2.34
C VAL A 2 -26.16 -14.18 -3.42
N GLY A 3 -26.49 -15.32 -4.06
CA GLY A 3 -27.51 -15.41 -5.10
C GLY A 3 -28.91 -15.15 -4.55
N THR A 4 -29.94 -15.43 -5.35
CA THR A 4 -31.33 -15.26 -4.93
C THR A 4 -31.87 -16.55 -4.30
N ASN A 5 -32.49 -16.43 -3.12
CA ASN A 5 -33.24 -17.50 -2.46
C ASN A 5 -34.62 -16.95 -2.07
N ARG A 6 -35.61 -17.83 -1.92
CA ARG A 6 -36.98 -17.51 -1.46
C ARG A 6 -37.11 -17.48 0.07
N SER A 7 -36.01 -17.62 0.80
CA SER A 7 -35.96 -17.71 2.25
C SER A 7 -35.19 -16.54 2.84
N ASP A 8 -35.70 -15.98 3.94
CA ASP A 8 -35.00 -14.93 4.69
C ASP A 8 -33.78 -15.50 5.42
N GLY A 9 -32.66 -14.76 5.37
CA GLY A 9 -31.43 -15.10 6.06
C GLY A 9 -30.53 -13.88 6.21
N VAL A 10 -29.81 -13.79 7.34
CA VAL A 10 -28.84 -12.72 7.57
C VAL A 10 -27.54 -13.07 6.86
N VAL A 11 -27.09 -12.18 5.97
CA VAL A 11 -25.80 -12.32 5.27
C VAL A 11 -24.71 -11.68 6.12
N ASP A 12 -23.58 -12.36 6.26
CA ASP A 12 -22.41 -11.84 6.96
C ASP A 12 -21.79 -10.65 6.19
N MET A 13 -21.60 -9.53 6.88
CA MET A 13 -20.95 -8.33 6.34
C MET A 13 -19.54 -8.62 5.80
N SER A 14 -18.85 -9.60 6.38
CA SER A 14 -17.52 -10.05 5.96
C SER A 14 -17.49 -10.48 4.48
N MET A 15 -18.61 -10.99 3.93
CA MET A 15 -18.70 -11.36 2.52
C MET A 15 -18.65 -10.15 1.59
N LEU A 16 -19.23 -9.03 2.01
CA LEU A 16 -19.21 -7.79 1.24
C LEU A 16 -17.82 -7.14 1.33
N GLU A 17 -17.20 -7.13 2.51
CA GLU A 17 -15.81 -6.67 2.67
C GLU A 17 -14.83 -7.50 1.83
N PHE A 18 -14.99 -8.83 1.82
CA PHE A 18 -14.16 -9.70 1.00
C PHE A 18 -14.30 -9.35 -0.49
N SER A 19 -15.54 -9.11 -0.94
CA SER A 19 -15.82 -8.82 -2.35
C SER A 19 -15.13 -7.53 -2.81
N ILE A 20 -15.15 -6.47 -1.99
CA ILE A 20 -14.44 -5.22 -2.33
C ILE A 20 -12.92 -5.35 -2.18
N ARG A 21 -12.43 -6.14 -1.20
CA ARG A 21 -10.98 -6.40 -1.05
C ARG A 21 -10.41 -7.14 -2.26
N ASP A 22 -11.11 -8.14 -2.78
CA ASP A 22 -10.69 -8.90 -3.97
C ASP A 22 -10.66 -8.03 -5.23
N ASP A 23 -11.68 -7.18 -5.43
CA ASP A 23 -11.73 -6.25 -6.57
C ASP A 23 -10.60 -5.21 -6.52
N LEU A 24 -10.36 -4.61 -5.34
CA LEU A 24 -9.29 -3.64 -5.15
C LEU A 24 -7.90 -4.30 -5.23
N ASP A 25 -7.72 -5.54 -4.78
CA ASP A 25 -6.44 -6.24 -4.92
C ASP A 25 -6.03 -6.36 -6.40
N ARG A 26 -6.99 -6.47 -7.32
CA ARG A 26 -6.75 -6.64 -8.76
C ARG A 26 -6.65 -5.33 -9.52
N THR A 27 -7.37 -4.30 -9.11
CA THR A 27 -7.56 -3.08 -9.92
C THR A 27 -6.86 -1.85 -9.37
N ALA A 28 -6.57 -1.80 -8.06
CA ALA A 28 -6.10 -0.58 -7.41
C ALA A 28 -4.57 -0.42 -7.48
N PRO A 29 -4.03 0.74 -7.87
CA PRO A 29 -2.59 0.99 -7.83
C PRO A 29 -2.07 1.04 -6.38
N ARG A 30 -0.89 0.50 -6.14
CA ARG A 30 -0.17 0.52 -4.86
C ARG A 30 0.59 1.84 -4.70
N ALA A 31 0.50 2.37 -3.48
CA ALA A 31 1.24 3.52 -3.00
C ALA A 31 1.80 3.22 -1.61
N MET A 32 2.78 4.02 -1.17
CA MET A 32 3.30 3.93 0.18
C MET A 32 2.78 5.10 1.00
N CYS A 33 2.30 4.80 2.20
CA CYS A 33 1.81 5.78 3.16
C CYS A 33 2.30 5.37 4.53
N VAL A 34 2.88 6.32 5.26
CA VAL A 34 3.34 6.12 6.64
C VAL A 34 2.31 6.76 7.56
N LEU A 35 1.67 5.96 8.42
CA LEU A 35 0.59 6.46 9.27
C LEU A 35 1.13 7.09 10.56
N ARG A 36 2.19 6.49 11.13
CA ARG A 36 2.88 7.03 12.31
C ARG A 36 4.34 7.35 11.96
N PRO A 37 4.64 8.57 11.47
CA PRO A 37 5.96 8.88 10.95
C PRO A 37 7.03 8.82 12.03
N LEU A 38 8.09 8.07 11.73
CA LEU A 38 9.38 8.08 12.41
C LEU A 38 10.43 8.57 11.41
N LYS A 39 11.06 9.71 11.71
CA LYS A 39 12.12 10.27 10.87
C LYS A 39 13.37 9.40 11.00
N VAL A 40 13.90 8.97 9.85
CA VAL A 40 15.14 8.21 9.74
C VAL A 40 16.13 9.01 8.91
N VAL A 41 17.39 9.04 9.36
CA VAL A 41 18.49 9.72 8.69
C VAL A 41 19.55 8.68 8.33
N ILE A 42 19.80 8.52 7.03
CA ILE A 42 20.79 7.58 6.51
C ILE A 42 22.16 8.25 6.58
N THR A 43 22.99 7.86 7.55
CA THR A 43 24.24 8.57 7.87
C THR A 43 25.28 8.54 6.75
N ASN A 44 25.32 7.46 5.98
CA ASN A 44 26.23 7.26 4.85
C ASN A 44 25.69 7.73 3.49
N TYR A 45 24.53 8.41 3.45
CA TYR A 45 23.98 8.95 2.21
C TYR A 45 24.34 10.45 2.05
N PRO A 46 24.80 10.89 0.86
CA PRO A 46 25.21 12.28 0.63
C PRO A 46 24.09 13.29 0.88
N GLU A 47 24.47 14.44 1.45
CA GLU A 47 23.54 15.55 1.69
C GLU A 47 23.15 16.23 0.37
N GLY A 48 21.86 16.47 0.15
CA GLY A 48 21.34 17.11 -1.06
C GLY A 48 21.20 16.19 -2.28
N GLN A 49 21.68 14.94 -2.21
CA GLN A 49 21.43 13.94 -3.27
C GLN A 49 19.99 13.41 -3.16
N VAL A 50 19.32 13.30 -4.32
CA VAL A 50 18.01 12.67 -4.47
C VAL A 50 18.06 11.71 -5.65
N GLU A 51 17.73 10.45 -5.42
CA GLU A 51 17.58 9.44 -6.46
C GLU A 51 16.10 9.22 -6.76
N GLN A 52 15.74 9.19 -8.04
CA GLN A 52 14.37 8.88 -8.46
C GLN A 52 14.28 7.37 -8.72
N LEU A 53 13.65 6.64 -7.80
CA LEU A 53 13.40 5.21 -7.94
C LEU A 53 12.11 5.00 -8.73
N GLU A 54 12.14 4.13 -9.73
CA GLU A 54 10.94 3.72 -10.45
C GLU A 54 10.38 2.44 -9.83
N LEU A 55 9.16 2.52 -9.30
CA LEU A 55 8.46 1.36 -8.74
C LEU A 55 7.20 1.06 -9.56
N PRO A 56 6.90 -0.21 -9.84
CA PRO A 56 5.65 -0.58 -10.49
C PRO A 56 4.46 -0.18 -9.61
N ARG A 57 3.39 0.31 -10.25
CA ARG A 57 2.15 0.67 -9.55
C ARG A 57 1.35 -0.55 -9.14
N HIS A 58 1.52 -1.70 -9.77
CA HIS A 58 0.81 -2.92 -9.39
C HIS A 58 1.74 -4.13 -9.52
N PRO A 59 1.69 -5.09 -8.58
CA PRO A 59 2.60 -6.24 -8.62
C PRO A 59 2.27 -7.25 -9.72
N LYS A 60 1.00 -7.33 -10.14
CA LYS A 60 0.50 -8.34 -11.10
C LYS A 60 0.05 -7.77 -12.45
N GLU A 61 -0.26 -6.48 -12.51
CA GLU A 61 -0.92 -5.84 -13.65
C GLU A 61 -0.01 -4.74 -14.17
N ASP A 62 0.04 -4.55 -15.49
CA ASP A 62 0.83 -3.47 -16.08
C ASP A 62 0.05 -2.15 -16.01
N MET A 63 0.23 -1.47 -14.88
CA MET A 63 -0.34 -0.13 -14.62
C MET A 63 0.72 0.98 -14.72
N GLY A 64 1.87 0.68 -15.34
CA GLY A 64 3.03 1.57 -15.39
C GLY A 64 3.77 1.72 -14.05
N VAL A 65 4.63 2.73 -13.99
CA VAL A 65 5.53 2.99 -12.85
C VAL A 65 5.19 4.30 -12.13
N ARG A 66 5.69 4.44 -10.90
CA ARG A 66 5.72 5.68 -10.13
C ARG A 66 7.16 6.02 -9.79
N ALA A 67 7.53 7.29 -9.92
CA ALA A 67 8.81 7.80 -9.44
C ALA A 67 8.71 8.08 -7.93
N LEU A 68 9.71 7.64 -7.19
CA LEU A 68 9.84 7.86 -5.76
C LEU A 68 11.17 8.51 -5.43
N PRO A 69 11.17 9.72 -4.85
CA PRO A 69 12.40 10.36 -4.42
C PRO A 69 12.95 9.64 -3.18
N PHE A 70 14.12 9.04 -3.34
CA PHE A 70 14.93 8.53 -2.26
C PHE A 70 16.00 9.55 -1.90
N ALA A 71 16.08 9.89 -0.62
CA ALA A 71 16.99 10.91 -0.11
C ALA A 71 17.55 10.48 1.25
N ARG A 72 18.48 11.27 1.78
CA ARG A 72 19.09 11.05 3.11
C ARG A 72 18.06 10.98 4.24
N GLU A 73 17.01 11.80 4.15
CA GLU A 73 15.93 11.85 5.14
C GLU A 73 14.69 11.12 4.62
N ILE A 74 14.26 10.10 5.34
CA ILE A 74 13.06 9.31 5.00
C ILE A 74 12.18 9.14 6.24
N TYR A 75 10.95 8.67 6.00
CA TYR A 75 10.01 8.31 7.06
C TYR A 75 9.66 6.84 6.95
N ILE A 76 9.62 6.17 8.09
CA ILE A 76 9.10 4.80 8.25
C ILE A 76 7.96 4.82 9.27
N ASP A 77 7.17 3.75 9.32
CA ASP A 77 6.18 3.64 10.39
C ASP A 77 6.91 3.33 11.70
N ARG A 78 6.43 3.91 12.80
CA ARG A 78 7.03 3.71 14.12
C ARG A 78 6.98 2.23 14.54
N ASP A 79 6.00 1.48 14.06
CA ASP A 79 5.85 0.06 14.36
C ASP A 79 6.91 -0.83 13.66
N ASP A 80 7.61 -0.30 12.66
CA ASP A 80 8.69 -1.02 11.97
C ASP A 80 10.02 -1.01 12.77
N PHE A 81 10.06 -0.30 13.90
CA PHE A 81 11.22 -0.23 14.79
C PHE A 81 10.86 -0.71 16.21
N MET A 82 11.56 -1.76 16.66
CA MET A 82 11.48 -2.26 18.05
C MET A 82 12.91 -2.36 18.60
N GLU A 83 13.10 -1.90 19.85
CA GLU A 83 14.38 -1.95 20.59
C GLU A 83 14.48 -3.22 21.44
#